data_AF-A0A8T0C579-F1
#
_entry.id   AF-A0A8T0C579-F1
#
_cell.length_a   1.000
_cell.length_b   1.000
_cell.length_c   1.000
_cell.angle_alpha   90.00
_cell.angle_beta   90.00
_cell.angle_gamma   90.00
#
_symmetry.space_group_name_H-M   'P 1'
#
loop_
_entity.id
_entity.type
_entity.pdbx_description
1 polymer ?
#
loop_
_entity_poly.entity_id
_entity_poly.type
_entity_poly.pdbx_seq_one_letter_code
_entity_poly.pdbx_strand_id
1 'polypeptide(L)'
;MVISPLLPEGDLYPWHIASASSLSVLATCFLLLSLWRPYRSNPNQYHLWVNRLGYLIILSLLFSGWLLWAGIYVAQMQPLHFFSMWLLLLYLLIHGWIYFIQHGKRVLFALLPSHIEKQGAFILASVFVLGSLLFISTRYSADTLEVASLSPSEFIDIDGHGDEAHWTRAPVYTIETHGGANFDDGRSTIRVQALANQYESYFLIRWTDPSMSTNHLPLLKTEAGWKIQQNGFYQFDERTFYEDKLAVMLSRSCSGGADNTTHLGHRPLDGKPPNWHGKGFHASMDGQIRDLWHWKAVRTNDMYQADDNFFGPPALVQQGQRRYTAGYQPDGKESGAYVMNWQWYTPETVIPKRLPDEDNVHLNVLPWFGSTPYHKKKDMFVPGSKLSSILYRSNRFEGDRADVRARGSWDSGIWTLELVRKHNTGSLHDVPLESGTCMWFSAFDHAQVAHTRHIRPAILRYPL
;
A
#
# COMPACT_ATOMS: atom_id res chain seq x y z
N MET A 1 11.08 8.50 15.20
CA MET A 1 11.75 9.53 14.37
C MET A 1 13.28 9.55 14.57
N VAL A 2 13.81 9.35 15.78
CA VAL A 2 15.27 9.46 16.08
C VAL A 2 16.17 8.50 15.27
N ILE A 3 15.72 7.27 15.01
CA ILE A 3 16.53 6.28 14.27
C ILE A 3 16.22 6.23 12.76
N SER A 4 15.20 6.95 12.27
CA SER A 4 14.80 6.91 10.86
C SER A 4 15.96 7.22 9.90
N PRO A 5 16.84 8.21 10.18
CA PRO A 5 17.97 8.50 9.31
C PRO A 5 19.06 7.40 9.26
N LEU A 6 19.00 6.42 10.17
CA LEU A 6 19.95 5.31 10.25
C LEU A 6 19.41 4.02 9.61
N LEU A 7 18.12 3.98 9.26
CA LEU A 7 17.51 2.85 8.60
C LEU A 7 17.76 2.92 7.09
N PRO A 8 17.88 1.79 6.40
CA PRO A 8 17.93 1.80 4.94
C PRO A 8 16.63 2.40 4.38
N GLU A 9 16.75 3.11 3.26
CA GLU A 9 15.66 3.80 2.56
C GLU A 9 15.72 3.51 1.05
N GLY A 10 14.63 3.75 0.31
CA GLY A 10 14.51 3.51 -1.13
C GLY A 10 13.78 2.19 -1.46
N ASP A 11 14.14 1.56 -2.58
CA ASP A 11 13.57 0.27 -3.00
C ASP A 11 14.20 -0.89 -2.20
N LEU A 12 13.56 -1.28 -1.10
CA LEU A 12 14.10 -2.26 -0.15
C LEU A 12 13.56 -3.68 -0.32
N TYR A 13 12.41 -3.85 -0.98
CA TYR A 13 11.74 -5.15 -1.09
C TYR A 13 12.63 -6.20 -1.80
N PRO A 14 13.24 -5.91 -2.96
CA PRO A 14 14.12 -6.87 -3.64
C PRO A 14 15.28 -7.32 -2.77
N TRP A 15 15.95 -6.37 -2.08
CA TRP A 15 17.09 -6.65 -1.22
C TRP A 15 16.71 -7.49 -0.01
N HIS A 16 15.56 -7.21 0.59
CA HIS A 16 15.07 -7.96 1.74
C HIS A 16 14.77 -9.42 1.36
N ILE A 17 14.07 -9.64 0.24
CA ILE A 17 13.71 -11.00 -0.22
C ILE A 17 14.96 -11.74 -0.73
N ALA A 18 15.89 -11.08 -1.42
CA ALA A 18 17.15 -11.69 -1.85
C ALA A 18 18.03 -12.12 -0.66
N SER A 19 18.09 -11.28 0.38
CA SER A 19 18.80 -11.59 1.62
C SER A 19 18.14 -12.75 2.36
N ALA A 20 16.81 -12.77 2.45
CA ALA A 20 16.06 -13.87 3.05
C ALA A 20 16.24 -15.19 2.28
N SER A 21 16.25 -15.13 0.95
CA SER A 21 16.49 -16.30 0.07
C SER A 21 17.88 -16.88 0.30
N SER A 22 18.91 -16.02 0.30
CA SER A 22 20.30 -16.43 0.56
C SER A 22 20.48 -17.00 1.96
N LEU A 23 19.89 -16.36 2.98
CA LEU A 23 19.93 -16.82 4.37
C LEU A 23 19.22 -18.16 4.56
N SER A 24 18.10 -18.38 3.86
CA SER A 24 17.35 -19.65 3.90
C SER A 24 18.18 -20.81 3.36
N VAL A 25 18.83 -20.60 2.22
CA VAL A 25 19.73 -21.60 1.63
C VAL A 25 20.95 -21.83 2.52
N LEU A 26 21.55 -20.76 3.05
CA LEU A 26 22.68 -20.87 3.97
C LEU A 26 22.32 -21.68 5.22
N ALA A 27 21.18 -21.38 5.85
CA ALA A 27 20.69 -22.08 7.03
C ALA A 27 20.44 -23.58 6.74
N THR A 28 19.87 -23.88 5.56
CA THR A 28 19.64 -25.25 5.10
C THR A 28 20.95 -26.00 4.87
N CYS A 29 21.90 -25.40 4.15
CA CYS A 29 23.23 -25.96 3.93
C CYS A 29 23.96 -26.20 5.25
N PHE A 30 23.91 -25.24 6.18
CA PHE A 30 24.49 -25.37 7.52
C PHE A 30 23.88 -26.54 8.29
N LEU A 31 22.55 -26.67 8.28
CA LEU A 31 21.86 -27.78 8.93
C LEU A 31 22.30 -29.13 8.34
N LEU A 32 22.28 -29.28 7.03
CA LEU A 32 22.70 -30.51 6.34
C LEU A 32 24.16 -30.86 6.64
N LEU A 33 25.06 -29.87 6.61
CA LEU A 33 26.47 -30.06 6.97
C LEU A 33 26.64 -30.46 8.42
N SER A 34 25.90 -29.85 9.36
CA SER A 34 25.97 -30.19 10.77
C SER A 34 25.47 -31.61 11.07
N LEU A 35 24.51 -32.11 10.30
CA LEU A 35 24.03 -33.49 10.38
C LEU A 35 25.03 -34.48 9.78
N TRP A 36 25.68 -34.12 8.66
CA TRP A 36 26.65 -34.99 7.99
C TRP A 36 28.02 -35.03 8.68
N ARG A 37 28.49 -33.88 9.17
CA ARG A 37 29.75 -33.69 9.88
C ARG A 37 29.48 -32.91 11.17
N PRO A 38 28.97 -33.58 12.22
CA PRO A 38 28.71 -32.92 13.49
C PRO A 38 30.00 -32.33 14.04
N TYR A 39 30.02 -31.00 14.15
CA TYR A 39 31.15 -30.28 14.72
C TYR A 39 31.24 -30.61 16.21
N ARG A 40 32.32 -31.31 16.60
CA ARG A 40 32.59 -31.65 17.99
C ARG A 40 33.40 -30.53 18.62
N SER A 41 32.70 -29.57 19.23
CA SER A 41 33.30 -28.64 20.18
C SER A 41 32.72 -28.87 21.57
N ASN A 42 33.52 -28.56 22.60
CA ASN A 42 33.05 -28.47 23.99
C ASN A 42 32.95 -26.98 24.36
N PRO A 43 31.94 -26.24 23.86
CA PRO A 43 31.76 -24.86 24.25
C PRO A 43 31.44 -24.78 25.74
N ASN A 44 31.81 -23.66 26.38
CA ASN A 44 31.32 -23.37 27.72
C ASN A 44 29.77 -23.23 27.70
N GLN A 45 29.13 -23.32 28.87
CA GLN A 45 27.67 -23.26 28.96
C GLN A 45 27.09 -21.97 28.36
N TYR A 46 27.79 -20.85 28.53
CA TYR A 46 27.38 -19.57 27.98
C TYR A 46 27.27 -19.62 26.44
N HIS A 47 28.35 -20.02 25.75
CA HIS A 47 28.42 -20.07 24.29
C HIS A 47 27.42 -21.09 23.72
N LEU A 48 27.20 -22.21 24.42
CA LEU A 48 26.18 -23.19 24.05
C LEU A 48 24.77 -22.56 24.02
N TRP A 49 24.38 -21.86 25.09
CA TRP A 49 23.05 -21.27 25.19
C TRP A 49 22.86 -20.07 24.26
N VAL A 50 23.88 -19.23 24.10
CA VAL A 50 23.86 -18.11 23.14
C VAL A 50 23.65 -18.65 21.72
N ASN A 51 24.40 -19.66 21.29
CA ASN A 51 24.24 -20.23 19.94
C ASN A 51 22.84 -20.82 19.73
N ARG A 52 22.30 -21.55 20.71
CA ARG A 52 20.92 -22.09 20.65
C ARG A 52 19.87 -20.98 20.52
N LEU A 53 20.03 -19.90 21.28
CA LEU A 53 19.17 -18.72 21.15
C LEU A 53 19.26 -18.13 19.74
N GLY A 54 20.46 -17.99 19.19
CA GLY A 54 20.67 -17.52 17.82
C GLY A 54 19.95 -18.38 16.78
N TYR A 55 20.01 -19.71 16.90
CA TYR A 55 19.29 -20.63 16.01
C TYR A 55 17.78 -20.44 16.08
N LEU A 56 17.21 -20.32 17.29
CA LEU A 56 15.78 -20.10 17.47
C LEU A 56 15.33 -18.77 16.85
N ILE A 57 16.11 -17.70 17.03
CA ILE A 57 15.82 -16.37 16.45
C ILE A 57 15.84 -16.44 14.92
N ILE A 58 16.87 -17.04 14.32
CA ILE A 58 17.01 -17.14 12.86
C ILE A 58 15.87 -17.98 12.27
N LEU A 59 15.55 -19.13 12.88
CA LEU A 59 14.42 -19.96 12.45
C LEU A 59 13.10 -19.20 12.55
N SER A 60 12.88 -18.45 13.64
CA SER A 60 11.70 -17.60 13.82
C SER A 60 11.59 -16.54 12.72
N LEU A 61 12.69 -15.86 12.38
CA LEU A 61 12.73 -14.86 11.30
C LEU A 61 12.44 -15.46 9.94
N LEU A 62 13.07 -16.59 9.60
CA LEU A 62 12.85 -17.26 8.31
C LEU A 62 11.41 -17.77 8.19
N PHE A 63 10.90 -18.44 9.23
CA PHE A 63 9.55 -18.98 9.25
C PHE A 63 8.50 -17.86 9.15
N SER A 64 8.58 -16.85 10.01
CA SER A 64 7.63 -15.74 9.98
C SER A 64 7.76 -14.91 8.70
N GLY A 65 8.97 -14.71 8.16
CA GLY A 65 9.21 -13.97 6.93
C GLY A 65 8.60 -14.65 5.70
N TRP A 66 8.76 -15.96 5.55
CA TRP A 66 8.17 -16.70 4.42
C TRP A 66 6.65 -16.77 4.49
N LEU A 67 6.08 -16.91 5.70
CA LEU A 67 4.62 -16.85 5.88
C LEU A 67 4.05 -15.45 5.58
N LEU A 68 4.75 -14.38 5.97
CA LEU A 68 4.38 -13.01 5.59
C LEU A 68 4.46 -12.80 4.08
N TRP A 69 5.52 -13.29 3.42
CA TRP A 69 5.65 -13.24 1.97
C TRP A 69 4.50 -13.98 1.26
N ALA A 70 4.10 -15.14 1.80
CA ALA A 70 2.97 -15.91 1.29
C ALA A 70 1.60 -15.28 1.61
N GLY A 71 1.52 -14.31 2.52
CA GLY A 71 0.25 -13.74 2.98
C GLY A 71 -0.53 -14.66 3.92
N ILE A 72 0.16 -15.58 4.63
CA ILE A 72 -0.45 -16.60 5.50
C ILE A 72 -0.22 -16.23 6.97
N TYR A 73 -1.27 -16.30 7.80
CA TYR A 73 -1.22 -15.95 9.23
C TYR A 73 -0.56 -14.59 9.50
N VAL A 74 -0.82 -13.59 8.65
CA VAL A 74 -0.15 -12.27 8.69
C VAL A 74 -0.24 -11.63 10.07
N ALA A 75 -1.39 -11.76 10.74
CA ALA A 75 -1.65 -11.23 12.07
C ALA A 75 -0.67 -11.72 13.14
N GLN A 76 -0.33 -13.02 13.09
CA GLN A 76 0.58 -13.65 14.05
C GLN A 76 2.04 -13.48 13.62
N MET A 77 2.29 -13.57 12.31
CA MET A 77 3.65 -13.57 11.77
C MET A 77 4.27 -12.18 11.76
N GLN A 78 3.49 -11.09 11.60
CA GLN A 78 4.01 -9.73 11.62
C GLN A 78 4.66 -9.35 12.97
N PRO A 79 3.99 -9.48 14.13
CA PRO A 79 4.62 -9.20 15.41
C PRO A 79 5.76 -10.17 15.71
N LEU A 80 5.61 -11.46 15.38
CA LEU A 80 6.69 -12.44 15.56
C LEU A 80 7.95 -12.05 14.79
N HIS A 81 7.81 -11.66 13.52
CA HIS A 81 8.92 -11.22 12.67
C HIS A 81 9.57 -9.95 13.22
N PHE A 82 8.75 -8.96 13.61
CA PHE A 82 9.21 -7.70 14.18
C PHE A 82 10.01 -7.90 15.47
N PHE A 83 9.48 -8.64 16.44
CA PHE A 83 10.19 -8.90 17.70
C PHE A 83 11.41 -9.81 17.51
N SER A 84 11.35 -10.77 16.57
CA SER A 84 12.51 -11.61 16.26
C SER A 84 13.65 -10.79 15.64
N MET A 85 13.36 -9.73 14.87
CA MET A 85 14.37 -8.81 14.37
C MET A 85 15.06 -8.06 15.51
N TRP A 86 14.30 -7.53 16.48
CA TRP A 86 14.88 -6.87 17.65
C TRP A 86 15.71 -7.82 18.51
N LEU A 87 15.23 -9.05 18.69
CA LEU A 87 15.99 -10.10 19.37
C LEU A 87 17.28 -10.44 18.62
N LEU A 88 17.28 -10.45 17.28
CA LEU A 88 18.49 -10.66 16.48
C LEU A 88 19.50 -9.53 16.72
N LEU A 89 19.08 -8.27 16.76
CA LEU A 89 19.98 -7.14 17.03
C LEU A 89 20.60 -7.25 18.43
N LEU A 90 19.79 -7.58 19.44
CA LEU A 90 20.27 -7.80 20.81
C LEU A 90 21.23 -9.00 20.87
N TYR A 91 20.88 -10.10 20.20
CA TYR A 91 21.71 -11.29 20.10
C TYR A 91 23.06 -10.97 19.48
N LEU A 92 23.10 -10.26 18.35
CA LEU A 92 24.36 -9.88 17.67
C LEU A 92 25.24 -9.02 18.57
N LEU A 93 24.65 -8.11 19.35
CA LEU A 93 25.38 -7.30 20.32
C LEU A 93 25.99 -8.17 21.42
N ILE A 94 25.20 -9.03 22.07
CA ILE A 94 25.67 -9.89 23.16
C ILE A 94 26.73 -10.89 22.64
N HIS A 95 26.44 -11.53 21.51
CA HIS A 95 27.31 -12.52 20.86
C HIS A 95 28.62 -11.89 20.40
N GLY A 96 28.60 -10.70 19.79
CA GLY A 96 29.83 -10.00 19.39
C GLY A 96 30.63 -9.46 20.57
N TRP A 97 29.95 -8.88 21.57
CA TRP A 97 30.57 -8.21 22.71
C TRP A 97 31.39 -9.17 23.58
N ILE A 98 30.89 -10.38 23.83
CA ILE A 98 31.61 -11.36 24.63
C ILE A 98 32.93 -11.80 23.97
N TYR A 99 32.97 -11.97 22.65
CA TYR A 99 34.21 -12.28 21.94
C TYR A 99 35.17 -11.09 21.99
N PHE A 100 34.65 -9.86 21.89
CA PHE A 100 35.46 -8.66 22.05
C PHE A 100 36.06 -8.56 23.46
N ILE A 101 35.33 -8.93 24.52
CA ILE A 101 35.88 -9.02 25.88
C ILE A 101 36.96 -10.11 25.95
N GLN A 102 36.70 -11.30 25.40
CA GLN A 102 37.59 -12.46 25.53
C GLN A 102 38.90 -12.31 24.75
N HIS A 103 38.87 -11.66 23.59
CA HIS A 103 40.00 -11.64 22.64
C HIS A 103 40.42 -10.23 22.19
N GLY A 104 39.72 -9.18 22.65
CA GLY A 104 39.98 -7.80 22.26
C GLY A 104 39.83 -7.56 20.77
N LYS A 105 40.58 -6.57 20.24
CA LYS A 105 40.58 -6.22 18.80
C LYS A 105 41.05 -7.35 17.87
N ARG A 106 41.64 -8.44 18.39
CA ARG A 106 42.12 -9.56 17.57
C ARG A 106 40.98 -10.36 16.94
N VAL A 107 39.76 -10.31 17.50
CA VAL A 107 38.56 -10.95 16.91
C VAL A 107 38.31 -10.50 15.48
N LEU A 108 38.54 -9.21 15.19
CA LEU A 108 38.30 -8.65 13.85
C LEU A 108 39.16 -9.32 12.78
N PHE A 109 40.35 -9.79 13.13
CA PHE A 109 41.24 -10.53 12.23
C PHE A 109 40.90 -12.03 12.17
N ALA A 110 40.21 -12.57 13.18
CA ALA A 110 39.78 -13.97 13.21
C ALA A 110 38.52 -14.23 12.35
N LEU A 111 37.78 -13.18 11.98
CA LEU A 111 36.59 -13.27 11.13
C LEU A 111 36.91 -13.46 9.63
N LEU A 112 38.12 -13.12 9.21
CA LEU A 112 38.56 -13.30 7.83
C LEU A 112 39.32 -14.63 7.73
N PRO A 113 38.85 -15.59 6.92
CA PRO A 113 39.60 -16.82 6.70
C PRO A 113 40.95 -16.48 6.05
N SER A 114 42.04 -16.99 6.61
CA SER A 114 43.38 -16.83 6.02
C SER A 114 43.49 -17.52 4.66
N HIS A 115 42.71 -18.58 4.45
CA HIS A 115 42.56 -19.29 3.18
C HIS A 115 41.12 -19.80 3.01
N ILE A 116 40.56 -19.65 1.81
CA ILE A 116 39.27 -20.26 1.45
C ILE A 116 39.56 -21.65 0.87
N GLU A 117 39.21 -22.69 1.62
CA GLU A 117 39.32 -24.07 1.11
C GLU A 117 38.34 -24.32 -0.04
N LYS A 118 38.66 -25.26 -0.95
CA LYS A 118 37.81 -25.61 -2.10
C LYS A 118 36.37 -25.95 -1.70
N GLN A 119 36.18 -26.65 -0.57
CA GLN A 119 34.87 -26.99 -0.03
C GLN A 119 34.09 -25.73 0.39
N GLY A 120 34.75 -24.78 1.06
CA GLY A 120 34.15 -23.50 1.44
C GLY A 120 33.75 -22.66 0.22
N ALA A 121 34.61 -22.61 -0.80
CA ALA A 121 34.29 -21.95 -2.07
C ALA A 121 33.07 -22.58 -2.77
N PHE A 122 32.98 -23.91 -2.79
CA PHE A 122 31.83 -24.63 -3.36
C PHE A 122 30.53 -24.34 -2.61
N ILE A 123 30.56 -24.30 -1.28
CA ILE A 123 29.38 -23.96 -0.46
C ILE A 123 28.93 -22.53 -0.74
N LEU A 124 29.86 -21.57 -0.78
CA LEU A 124 29.53 -20.16 -1.09
C LEU A 124 28.91 -20.03 -2.49
N ALA A 125 29.50 -20.69 -3.49
CA ALA A 125 28.94 -20.72 -4.84
C ALA A 125 27.53 -21.35 -4.87
N SER A 126 27.32 -22.44 -4.13
CA SER A 126 26.02 -23.10 -4.03
C SER A 126 24.97 -22.22 -3.37
N VAL A 127 25.32 -21.52 -2.28
CA VAL A 127 24.43 -20.56 -1.61
C VAL A 127 24.05 -19.42 -2.55
N PHE A 128 25.01 -18.90 -3.31
CA PHE A 128 24.74 -17.84 -4.29
C PHE A 128 23.79 -18.32 -5.40
N VAL A 129 24.06 -19.48 -6.01
CA VAL A 129 23.25 -20.01 -7.12
C VAL A 129 21.85 -20.38 -6.64
N LEU A 130 21.73 -21.19 -5.58
CA LEU A 130 20.43 -21.62 -5.06
C LEU A 130 19.65 -20.46 -4.44
N GLY A 131 20.33 -19.52 -3.77
CA GLY A 131 19.72 -18.31 -3.24
C GLY A 131 19.15 -17.42 -4.34
N SER A 132 19.89 -17.28 -5.46
CA SER A 132 19.41 -16.55 -6.64
C SER A 132 18.22 -17.25 -7.29
N LEU A 133 18.25 -18.57 -7.43
CA LEU A 133 17.13 -19.34 -7.98
C LEU A 133 15.88 -19.21 -7.10
N LEU A 134 16.02 -19.30 -5.78
CA LEU A 134 14.92 -19.10 -4.84
C LEU A 134 14.36 -17.67 -4.96
N PHE A 135 15.23 -16.65 -4.97
CA PHE A 135 14.81 -15.26 -5.17
C PHE A 135 14.06 -15.07 -6.49
N ILE A 136 14.57 -15.62 -7.60
CA ILE A 136 13.89 -15.56 -8.91
C ILE A 136 12.53 -16.27 -8.83
N SER A 137 12.44 -17.43 -8.20
CA SER A 137 11.17 -18.14 -7.99
C SER A 137 10.14 -17.28 -7.25
N THR A 138 10.55 -16.47 -6.26
CA THR A 138 9.62 -15.58 -5.56
C THR A 138 9.04 -14.48 -6.44
N ARG A 139 9.76 -14.07 -7.49
CA ARG A 139 9.29 -13.03 -8.43
C ARG A 139 8.21 -13.55 -9.39
N TYR A 140 8.14 -14.86 -9.60
CA TYR A 140 7.16 -15.51 -10.49
C TYR A 140 6.04 -16.22 -9.74
N SER A 141 6.06 -16.18 -8.40
CA SER A 141 5.03 -16.81 -7.57
C SER A 141 3.93 -15.80 -7.26
N ALA A 142 2.87 -15.83 -8.05
CA ALA A 142 1.66 -15.05 -7.83
C ALA A 142 0.43 -15.90 -8.12
N ASP A 143 -0.65 -15.58 -7.42
CA ASP A 143 -1.90 -16.32 -7.53
C ASP A 143 -2.76 -15.71 -8.65
N THR A 144 -3.56 -16.53 -9.33
CA THR A 144 -4.39 -16.08 -10.45
C THR A 144 -5.74 -15.56 -9.97
N LEU A 145 -6.15 -14.41 -10.51
CA LEU A 145 -7.51 -13.90 -10.46
C LEU A 145 -8.22 -14.33 -11.75
N GLU A 146 -9.02 -15.38 -11.60
CA GLU A 146 -9.83 -15.93 -12.69
C GLU A 146 -10.95 -14.97 -13.07
N VAL A 147 -11.01 -14.63 -14.37
CA VAL A 147 -12.09 -13.81 -14.93
C VAL A 147 -13.10 -14.75 -15.55
N ALA A 148 -14.36 -14.67 -15.11
CA ALA A 148 -15.45 -15.43 -15.75
C ALA A 148 -16.06 -14.65 -16.91
N SER A 149 -16.55 -15.36 -17.94
CA SER A 149 -17.17 -14.73 -19.10
C SER A 149 -18.53 -14.12 -18.76
N LEU A 150 -18.80 -12.93 -19.30
CA LEU A 150 -20.08 -12.24 -19.30
C LEU A 150 -20.60 -12.18 -20.74
N SER A 151 -21.80 -12.71 -20.98
CA SER A 151 -22.44 -12.66 -22.29
C SER A 151 -22.79 -11.21 -22.68
N PRO A 152 -22.79 -10.85 -23.98
CA PRO A 152 -23.24 -9.53 -24.43
C PRO A 152 -24.70 -9.16 -24.06
N SER A 153 -25.51 -10.14 -23.67
CA SER A 153 -26.89 -9.95 -23.22
C SER A 153 -27.03 -9.77 -21.69
N GLU A 154 -25.95 -10.00 -20.95
CA GLU A 154 -25.91 -9.87 -19.49
C GLU A 154 -25.41 -8.48 -19.12
N PHE A 155 -25.94 -7.91 -18.04
CA PHE A 155 -25.62 -6.56 -17.59
C PHE A 155 -25.30 -6.59 -16.09
N ILE A 156 -24.32 -5.78 -15.69
CA ILE A 156 -23.95 -5.53 -14.30
C ILE A 156 -24.27 -4.05 -14.04
N ASP A 157 -25.14 -3.77 -13.07
CA ASP A 157 -25.31 -2.39 -12.64
C ASP A 157 -24.14 -2.03 -11.72
N ILE A 158 -23.64 -0.81 -11.84
CA ILE A 158 -22.53 -0.36 -11.01
C ILE A 158 -23.16 0.41 -9.86
N ASP A 159 -23.78 -0.32 -8.93
CA ASP A 159 -24.58 0.22 -7.83
C ASP A 159 -23.95 -0.02 -6.45
N GLY A 160 -22.96 -0.92 -6.38
CA GLY A 160 -22.18 -1.24 -5.20
C GLY A 160 -22.79 -2.34 -4.33
N HIS A 161 -23.78 -3.09 -4.80
CA HIS A 161 -24.39 -4.20 -4.08
C HIS A 161 -23.81 -5.56 -4.49
N GLY A 162 -23.55 -5.76 -5.79
CA GLY A 162 -23.01 -7.01 -6.31
C GLY A 162 -23.95 -8.20 -6.06
N ASP A 163 -25.24 -7.97 -6.25
CA ASP A 163 -26.33 -8.92 -6.06
C ASP A 163 -26.70 -9.67 -7.36
N GLU A 164 -26.08 -9.30 -8.48
CA GLU A 164 -26.29 -9.96 -9.76
C GLU A 164 -25.87 -11.44 -9.70
N ALA A 165 -26.74 -12.32 -10.19
CA ALA A 165 -26.50 -13.75 -10.25
C ALA A 165 -25.23 -14.12 -11.04
N HIS A 166 -24.78 -13.25 -11.96
CA HIS A 166 -23.58 -13.46 -12.76
C HIS A 166 -22.30 -13.58 -11.91
N TRP A 167 -22.25 -12.90 -10.76
CA TRP A 167 -21.10 -12.94 -9.85
C TRP A 167 -20.85 -14.34 -9.28
N THR A 168 -21.87 -15.18 -9.13
CA THR A 168 -21.67 -16.54 -8.60
C THR A 168 -20.85 -17.45 -9.51
N ARG A 169 -20.66 -17.07 -10.79
CA ARG A 169 -19.81 -17.79 -11.74
C ARG A 169 -18.33 -17.47 -11.59
N ALA A 170 -18.01 -16.29 -11.05
CA ALA A 170 -16.64 -15.82 -10.91
C ALA A 170 -16.04 -16.38 -9.61
N PRO A 171 -14.90 -17.09 -9.66
CA PRO A 171 -14.20 -17.54 -8.46
C PRO A 171 -13.82 -16.37 -7.55
N VAL A 172 -13.93 -16.57 -6.24
CA VAL A 172 -13.53 -15.57 -5.25
C VAL A 172 -12.03 -15.67 -5.01
N TYR A 173 -11.31 -14.64 -5.39
CA TYR A 173 -9.91 -14.43 -5.03
C TYR A 173 -9.82 -13.71 -3.68
N THR A 174 -9.08 -14.25 -2.71
CA THR A 174 -8.98 -13.67 -1.37
C THR A 174 -7.54 -13.26 -1.06
N ILE A 175 -7.37 -12.05 -0.51
CA ILE A 175 -6.09 -11.45 -0.18
C ILE A 175 -6.13 -10.92 1.24
N GLU A 176 -5.16 -11.29 2.04
CA GLU A 176 -4.92 -10.67 3.34
C GLU A 176 -4.00 -9.45 3.20
N THR A 177 -4.51 -8.27 3.53
CA THR A 177 -3.74 -7.02 3.50
C THR A 177 -3.44 -6.51 4.91
N HIS A 178 -2.32 -5.80 5.07
CA HIS A 178 -1.83 -5.41 6.40
C HIS A 178 -1.12 -4.06 6.41
N GLY A 179 -0.87 -3.52 7.61
CA GLY A 179 -0.10 -2.29 7.82
C GLY A 179 -0.88 -1.00 7.55
N GLY A 180 -2.21 -1.07 7.40
CA GLY A 180 -3.10 0.09 7.30
C GLY A 180 -3.34 0.72 8.68
N ALA A 181 -3.71 1.99 8.72
CA ALA A 181 -4.19 2.63 9.95
C ALA A 181 -5.66 2.29 10.19
N ASN A 182 -6.07 2.36 11.45
CA ASN A 182 -7.45 2.29 11.96
C ASN A 182 -8.18 0.94 11.81
N PHE A 183 -7.79 0.11 10.85
CA PHE A 183 -8.21 -1.29 10.79
C PHE A 183 -7.85 -2.10 12.03
N ASP A 184 -8.58 -3.19 12.27
CA ASP A 184 -8.28 -4.18 13.32
C ASP A 184 -6.89 -4.80 13.09
N ASP A 185 -5.96 -4.54 14.02
CA ASP A 185 -4.53 -4.84 13.91
C ASP A 185 -3.88 -4.33 12.60
N GLY A 186 -4.45 -3.30 11.98
CA GLY A 186 -4.00 -2.74 10.72
C GLY A 186 -4.26 -3.61 9.49
N ARG A 187 -5.25 -4.52 9.53
CA ARG A 187 -5.50 -5.54 8.50
C ARG A 187 -6.87 -5.43 7.86
N SER A 188 -6.96 -5.85 6.60
CA SER A 188 -8.23 -6.01 5.90
C SER A 188 -8.18 -7.19 4.94
N THR A 189 -9.20 -8.05 4.98
CA THR A 189 -9.37 -9.15 4.04
C THR A 189 -10.09 -8.60 2.81
N ILE A 190 -9.43 -8.65 1.65
CA ILE A 190 -10.00 -8.22 0.37
C ILE A 190 -10.40 -9.46 -0.43
N ARG A 191 -11.66 -9.49 -0.88
CA ARG A 191 -12.23 -10.52 -1.75
C ARG A 191 -12.55 -9.91 -3.09
N VAL A 192 -12.07 -10.51 -4.17
CA VAL A 192 -12.22 -10.00 -5.53
C VAL A 192 -12.84 -11.08 -6.41
N GLN A 193 -13.83 -10.69 -7.20
CA GLN A 193 -14.39 -11.48 -8.28
C GLN A 193 -14.31 -10.66 -9.57
N ALA A 194 -14.06 -11.31 -10.70
CA ALA A 194 -13.91 -10.65 -11.97
C ALA A 194 -14.80 -11.30 -13.04
N LEU A 195 -15.48 -10.46 -13.81
CA LEU A 195 -16.26 -10.83 -15.00
C LEU A 195 -15.76 -10.03 -16.19
N ALA A 196 -15.88 -10.55 -17.40
CA ALA A 196 -15.56 -9.78 -18.60
C ALA A 196 -16.38 -10.19 -19.82
N ASN A 197 -16.75 -9.20 -20.63
CA ASN A 197 -17.27 -9.42 -21.97
C ASN A 197 -16.15 -9.15 -23.01
N GLN A 198 -16.48 -8.95 -24.28
CA GLN A 198 -15.47 -8.70 -25.32
C GLN A 198 -14.83 -7.29 -25.27
N TYR A 199 -15.37 -6.38 -24.45
CA TYR A 199 -14.99 -4.97 -24.42
C TYR A 199 -14.51 -4.49 -23.04
N GLU A 200 -15.08 -5.02 -21.96
CA GLU A 200 -14.97 -4.48 -20.61
C GLU A 200 -14.81 -5.59 -19.56
N SER A 201 -14.07 -5.24 -18.51
CA SER A 201 -13.91 -6.06 -17.31
C SER A 201 -14.62 -5.40 -16.15
N TYR A 202 -15.32 -6.22 -15.37
CA TYR A 202 -16.08 -5.87 -14.20
C TYR A 202 -15.43 -6.51 -12.98
N PHE A 203 -15.30 -5.77 -11.89
CA PHE A 203 -14.73 -6.25 -10.64
C PHE A 203 -15.68 -6.00 -9.50
N LEU A 204 -15.94 -7.04 -8.72
CA LEU A 204 -16.63 -6.96 -7.43
C LEU A 204 -15.59 -7.14 -6.34
N ILE A 205 -15.35 -6.07 -5.59
CA ILE A 205 -14.35 -6.03 -4.54
C ILE A 205 -15.04 -5.80 -3.20
N ARG A 206 -14.84 -6.73 -2.27
CA ARG A 206 -15.35 -6.61 -0.91
C ARG A 206 -14.19 -6.59 0.07
N TRP A 207 -14.17 -5.65 1.01
CA TRP A 207 -13.16 -5.63 2.06
C TRP A 207 -13.74 -5.37 3.43
N THR A 208 -13.13 -5.98 4.44
CA THR A 208 -13.50 -5.76 5.84
C THR A 208 -13.04 -4.38 6.27
N ASP A 209 -13.97 -3.56 6.73
CA ASP A 209 -13.75 -2.23 7.26
C ASP A 209 -14.72 -2.00 8.43
N PRO A 210 -14.22 -1.98 9.68
CA PRO A 210 -15.08 -1.89 10.86
C PRO A 210 -15.85 -0.57 10.93
N SER A 211 -15.45 0.44 10.15
CA SER A 211 -16.08 1.75 10.14
C SER A 211 -16.63 2.10 8.75
N MET A 212 -17.69 2.90 8.71
CA MET A 212 -18.15 3.57 7.50
C MET A 212 -17.67 5.02 7.57
N SER A 213 -16.43 5.29 7.19
CA SER A 213 -15.87 6.64 7.27
C SER A 213 -16.16 7.44 6.00
N THR A 214 -17.24 8.21 6.05
CA THR A 214 -17.62 9.18 5.00
C THR A 214 -17.34 10.63 5.40
N ASN A 215 -16.36 10.85 6.28
CA ASN A 215 -15.90 12.20 6.62
C ASN A 215 -14.74 12.59 5.71
N HIS A 216 -14.68 13.84 5.27
CA HIS A 216 -13.47 14.37 4.65
C HIS A 216 -13.24 15.79 5.18
N LEU A 217 -12.26 15.95 6.06
CA LEU A 217 -11.79 17.21 6.66
C LEU A 217 -12.90 18.24 6.95
N PRO A 218 -13.99 17.91 7.68
CA PRO A 218 -15.11 18.82 7.84
C PRO A 218 -14.68 20.19 8.38
N LEU A 219 -15.28 21.26 7.87
CA LEU A 219 -15.02 22.60 8.36
C LEU A 219 -15.92 22.83 9.57
N LEU A 220 -15.34 22.96 10.76
CA LEU A 220 -16.02 23.21 12.01
C LEU A 220 -16.03 24.72 12.31
N LYS A 221 -17.21 25.25 12.61
CA LYS A 221 -17.39 26.62 13.09
C LYS A 221 -16.94 26.71 14.55
N THR A 222 -16.08 27.68 14.84
CA THR A 222 -15.66 28.05 16.20
C THR A 222 -15.98 29.53 16.46
N GLU A 223 -15.84 29.98 17.69
CA GLU A 223 -15.98 31.41 18.05
C GLU A 223 -15.00 32.30 17.26
N ALA A 224 -13.80 31.79 16.95
CA ALA A 224 -12.77 32.52 16.21
C ALA A 224 -12.95 32.48 14.68
N GLY A 225 -13.86 31.66 14.16
CA GLY A 225 -14.04 31.40 12.73
C GLY A 225 -14.05 29.91 12.39
N TRP A 226 -13.90 29.59 11.11
CA TRP A 226 -13.87 28.19 10.66
C TRP A 226 -12.48 27.57 10.85
N LYS A 227 -12.47 26.28 11.21
CA LYS A 227 -11.28 25.44 11.24
C LYS A 227 -11.59 24.11 10.57
N ILE A 228 -10.59 23.44 9.99
CA ILE A 228 -10.80 22.05 9.57
C ILE A 228 -10.68 21.13 10.78
N GLN A 229 -11.50 20.10 10.84
CA GLN A 229 -11.25 18.96 11.71
C GLN A 229 -10.16 18.12 11.05
N GLN A 230 -9.06 17.92 11.78
CA GLN A 230 -7.88 17.19 11.31
C GLN A 230 -7.14 16.56 12.49
N ASN A 231 -6.44 15.47 12.21
CA ASN A 231 -5.43 14.81 12.99
C ASN A 231 -4.29 14.36 12.05
N GLY A 232 -3.44 15.30 11.63
CA GLY A 232 -2.26 15.03 10.80
C GLY A 232 -2.35 15.52 9.35
N PHE A 233 -3.45 16.13 8.91
CA PHE A 233 -3.56 16.66 7.55
C PHE A 233 -2.48 17.68 7.19
N TYR A 234 -2.10 18.58 8.11
CA TYR A 234 -0.98 19.50 7.86
C TYR A 234 0.32 18.73 7.57
N GLN A 235 0.57 17.55 8.13
CA GLN A 235 1.75 16.73 7.86
C GLN A 235 1.53 15.73 6.70
N PHE A 236 0.40 15.82 6.01
CA PHE A 236 -0.03 14.88 4.96
C PHE A 236 -0.18 13.43 5.45
N ASP A 237 -0.59 13.25 6.71
CA ASP A 237 -0.85 11.95 7.34
C ASP A 237 -2.12 12.03 8.19
N GLU A 238 -3.22 12.54 7.61
CA GLU A 238 -4.53 12.57 8.27
C GLU A 238 -5.05 11.16 8.56
N ARG A 239 -5.55 10.92 9.78
CA ARG A 239 -6.02 9.61 10.24
C ARG A 239 -7.36 9.63 11.00
N THR A 240 -8.02 10.79 11.15
CA THR A 240 -9.23 10.92 11.99
C THR A 240 -10.34 11.80 11.42
N PHE A 241 -10.09 12.55 10.33
CA PHE A 241 -11.18 13.12 9.52
C PHE A 241 -10.94 12.93 8.01
N TYR A 242 -10.81 11.67 7.57
CA TYR A 242 -10.62 11.28 6.18
C TYR A 242 -11.57 10.14 5.80
N GLU A 243 -11.80 10.03 4.49
CA GLU A 243 -12.77 9.08 3.95
C GLU A 243 -12.14 7.69 3.76
N ASP A 244 -12.99 6.67 3.70
CA ASP A 244 -12.58 5.34 3.24
C ASP A 244 -12.28 5.36 1.75
N LYS A 245 -11.27 4.59 1.37
CA LYS A 245 -10.80 4.50 -0.02
C LYS A 245 -10.35 3.09 -0.33
N LEU A 246 -10.41 2.77 -1.61
CA LEU A 246 -9.76 1.60 -2.18
C LEU A 246 -8.91 2.05 -3.36
N ALA A 247 -7.67 1.59 -3.41
CA ALA A 247 -6.81 1.74 -4.55
C ALA A 247 -6.54 0.38 -5.21
N VAL A 248 -6.59 0.35 -6.54
CA VAL A 248 -6.27 -0.79 -7.39
C VAL A 248 -5.16 -0.36 -8.33
N MET A 249 -3.98 -0.96 -8.20
CA MET A 249 -2.84 -0.67 -9.09
C MET A 249 -2.69 -1.79 -10.11
N LEU A 250 -2.45 -1.44 -11.37
CA LEU A 250 -2.21 -2.34 -12.48
C LEU A 250 -0.78 -2.21 -13.02
N SER A 251 -0.19 -3.33 -13.42
CA SER A 251 1.08 -3.35 -14.14
C SER A 251 1.16 -4.52 -15.12
N ARG A 252 2.00 -4.36 -16.16
CA ARG A 252 2.41 -5.44 -17.07
C ARG A 252 3.48 -6.36 -16.47
N SER A 253 4.09 -5.95 -15.36
CA SER A 253 5.04 -6.79 -14.61
C SER A 253 4.60 -6.98 -13.17
N CYS A 254 5.02 -8.11 -12.60
CA CYS A 254 4.51 -8.64 -11.34
C CYS A 254 5.54 -8.56 -10.21
N SER A 255 6.49 -7.63 -10.31
CA SER A 255 7.56 -7.53 -9.30
C SER A 255 6.99 -7.17 -7.93
N GLY A 256 7.58 -7.71 -6.85
CA GLY A 256 7.23 -7.30 -5.48
C GLY A 256 7.40 -5.79 -5.23
N GLY A 257 6.82 -5.30 -4.14
CA GLY A 257 6.88 -3.88 -3.78
C GLY A 257 5.98 -2.99 -4.67
N ALA A 258 4.83 -3.52 -5.10
CA ALA A 258 3.95 -2.89 -6.09
C ALA A 258 4.71 -2.58 -7.37
N ASP A 259 5.28 -3.62 -7.98
CA ASP A 259 6.07 -3.55 -9.20
C ASP A 259 7.28 -2.58 -9.11
N ASN A 260 8.02 -2.67 -7.99
CA ASN A 260 9.14 -1.80 -7.64
C ASN A 260 8.80 -0.29 -7.63
N THR A 261 7.53 0.08 -7.52
CA THR A 261 7.15 1.50 -7.40
C THR A 261 7.31 2.02 -5.98
N THR A 262 7.44 1.15 -4.96
CA THR A 262 7.49 1.55 -3.55
C THR A 262 8.90 1.89 -3.09
N HIS A 263 9.13 3.15 -2.71
CA HIS A 263 10.41 3.64 -2.18
C HIS A 263 10.23 4.12 -0.73
N LEU A 264 10.72 3.35 0.25
CA LEU A 264 10.44 3.54 1.68
C LEU A 264 11.41 4.51 2.36
N GLY A 265 10.92 5.30 3.32
CA GLY A 265 11.78 6.14 4.18
C GLY A 265 11.55 7.65 4.04
N HIS A 266 12.39 8.43 4.70
CA HIS A 266 12.27 9.90 4.76
C HIS A 266 12.81 10.60 3.51
N ARG A 267 13.90 10.11 2.92
CA ARG A 267 14.52 10.63 1.69
C ARG A 267 14.80 9.50 0.71
N PRO A 268 13.76 8.79 0.24
CA PRO A 268 13.96 7.57 -0.52
C PRO A 268 14.32 7.80 -1.99
N LEU A 269 14.28 9.05 -2.47
CA LEU A 269 14.57 9.45 -3.84
C LEU A 269 15.66 10.51 -3.86
N ASP A 270 16.73 10.27 -4.63
CA ASP A 270 17.88 11.16 -4.67
C ASP A 270 17.56 12.51 -5.34
N GLY A 271 18.11 13.59 -4.78
CA GLY A 271 17.84 14.96 -5.24
C GLY A 271 16.38 15.45 -5.12
N LYS A 272 15.50 14.71 -4.43
CA LYS A 272 14.08 15.06 -4.26
C LYS A 272 13.76 15.50 -2.82
N PRO A 273 12.65 16.25 -2.61
CA PRO A 273 12.22 16.65 -1.28
C PRO A 273 11.95 15.43 -0.37
N PRO A 274 12.19 15.55 0.94
CA PRO A 274 11.87 14.49 1.88
C PRO A 274 10.36 14.21 1.94
N ASN A 275 10.01 12.97 2.23
CA ASN A 275 8.64 12.58 2.57
C ASN A 275 8.29 13.07 3.99
N TRP A 276 7.21 13.84 4.09
CA TRP A 276 6.78 14.52 5.33
C TRP A 276 6.52 13.56 6.50
N HIS A 277 5.90 12.41 6.23
CA HIS A 277 5.53 11.43 7.25
C HIS A 277 6.52 10.26 7.37
N GLY A 278 7.62 10.29 6.60
CA GLY A 278 8.71 9.32 6.65
C GLY A 278 8.38 7.90 6.17
N LYS A 279 7.22 7.67 5.55
CA LYS A 279 6.83 6.32 5.08
C LYS A 279 7.41 6.02 3.70
N GLY A 280 7.61 7.05 2.87
CA GLY A 280 8.16 6.91 1.53
C GLY A 280 7.27 7.47 0.43
N PHE A 281 7.58 7.09 -0.80
CA PHE A 281 6.88 7.50 -2.01
C PHE A 281 6.57 6.32 -2.93
N HIS A 282 5.61 6.51 -3.81
CA HIS A 282 5.43 5.67 -4.99
C HIS A 282 5.97 6.40 -6.23
N ALA A 283 6.84 5.74 -6.99
CA ALA A 283 7.36 6.24 -8.26
C ALA A 283 7.92 5.12 -9.13
N SER A 284 7.67 5.22 -10.43
CA SER A 284 8.30 4.38 -11.45
C SER A 284 9.70 4.89 -11.76
N MET A 285 10.72 4.04 -11.65
CA MET A 285 12.11 4.43 -11.94
C MET A 285 12.61 3.89 -13.30
N ASP A 286 11.85 2.98 -13.92
CA ASP A 286 12.16 2.37 -15.22
C ASP A 286 11.44 3.04 -16.40
N GLY A 287 10.69 4.12 -16.14
CA GLY A 287 9.95 4.87 -17.14
C GLY A 287 8.61 4.25 -17.54
N GLN A 288 8.26 3.07 -17.04
CA GLN A 288 6.98 2.42 -17.32
C GLN A 288 5.88 2.96 -16.42
N ILE A 289 4.66 3.04 -16.96
CA ILE A 289 3.49 3.46 -16.18
C ILE A 289 2.90 2.29 -15.39
N ARG A 290 2.46 2.57 -14.16
CA ARG A 290 1.57 1.70 -13.40
C ARG A 290 0.27 2.45 -13.19
N ASP A 291 -0.77 1.97 -13.83
CA ASP A 291 -2.12 2.49 -13.76
C ASP A 291 -2.67 2.28 -12.33
N LEU A 292 -3.47 3.23 -11.84
CA LEU A 292 -3.92 3.32 -10.45
C LEU A 292 -5.33 3.92 -10.34
N TRP A 293 -6.29 3.04 -10.18
CA TRP A 293 -7.66 3.42 -9.88
C TRP A 293 -7.79 3.71 -8.39
N HIS A 294 -8.41 4.84 -8.04
CA HIS A 294 -8.52 5.26 -6.65
C HIS A 294 -9.94 5.73 -6.34
N TRP A 295 -10.77 4.79 -5.88
CA TRP A 295 -12.12 5.03 -5.39
C TRP A 295 -12.10 5.67 -4.00
N LYS A 296 -13.04 6.60 -3.77
CA LYS A 296 -13.08 7.43 -2.55
C LYS A 296 -14.53 7.64 -2.12
N ALA A 297 -14.85 7.24 -0.89
CA ALA A 297 -16.22 7.15 -0.39
C ALA A 297 -16.99 8.48 -0.45
N VAL A 298 -16.33 9.62 -0.28
CA VAL A 298 -16.94 10.96 -0.34
C VAL A 298 -16.68 11.62 -1.68
N ARG A 299 -15.44 11.57 -2.16
CA ARG A 299 -15.02 12.39 -3.30
C ARG A 299 -15.41 11.83 -4.66
N THR A 300 -15.60 10.52 -4.82
CA THR A 300 -15.88 9.92 -6.13
C THR A 300 -17.07 8.98 -6.14
N ASN A 301 -17.47 8.42 -4.99
CA ASN A 301 -18.55 7.43 -4.94
C ASN A 301 -19.88 7.91 -5.53
N ASP A 302 -20.32 9.13 -5.19
CA ASP A 302 -21.57 9.71 -5.72
C ASP A 302 -21.43 10.22 -7.18
N MET A 303 -20.21 10.22 -7.72
CA MET A 303 -19.97 10.44 -9.15
C MET A 303 -20.09 9.15 -9.98
N TYR A 304 -20.26 7.98 -9.35
CA TYR A 304 -20.19 6.67 -10.01
C TYR A 304 -18.86 6.44 -10.74
N GLN A 305 -17.75 6.93 -10.16
CA GLN A 305 -16.41 6.87 -10.74
C GLN A 305 -15.36 6.52 -9.70
N ALA A 306 -14.28 5.88 -10.14
CA ALA A 306 -13.00 5.91 -9.44
C ALA A 306 -12.12 6.99 -10.09
N ASP A 307 -11.27 7.61 -9.29
CA ASP A 307 -10.31 8.58 -9.80
C ASP A 307 -9.21 7.83 -10.55
N ASP A 308 -9.04 8.07 -11.86
CA ASP A 308 -7.94 7.45 -12.61
C ASP A 308 -6.64 8.22 -12.40
N ASN A 309 -5.58 7.46 -12.08
CA ASN A 309 -4.27 7.99 -11.75
C ASN A 309 -3.21 7.00 -12.24
N PHE A 310 -1.96 7.40 -12.10
CA PHE A 310 -0.84 6.51 -12.35
C PHE A 310 0.36 6.79 -11.44
N PHE A 311 1.27 5.81 -11.37
CA PHE A 311 2.64 6.00 -10.92
C PHE A 311 3.58 6.06 -12.12
N GLY A 312 4.09 7.27 -12.37
CA GLY A 312 5.11 7.53 -13.38
C GLY A 312 6.47 7.88 -12.76
N PRO A 313 7.41 8.37 -13.58
CA PRO A 313 8.67 8.94 -13.12
C PRO A 313 8.47 9.99 -12.02
N PRO A 314 9.42 10.15 -11.07
CA PRO A 314 9.32 11.18 -10.04
C PRO A 314 9.13 12.56 -10.66
N ALA A 315 8.01 13.21 -10.36
CA ALA A 315 7.65 14.50 -10.90
C ALA A 315 8.72 15.58 -10.66
N LEU A 316 8.67 16.63 -11.46
CA LEU A 316 9.47 17.83 -11.21
C LEU A 316 9.01 18.50 -9.91
N VAL A 317 9.97 19.02 -9.15
CA VAL A 317 9.66 19.75 -7.91
C VAL A 317 9.08 21.11 -8.29
N GLN A 318 7.80 21.33 -7.99
CA GLN A 318 7.12 22.58 -8.28
C GLN A 318 7.32 23.57 -7.12
N GLN A 319 7.83 24.76 -7.43
CA GLN A 319 7.95 25.83 -6.45
C GLN A 319 6.55 26.25 -5.96
N GLY A 320 6.40 26.45 -4.65
CA GLY A 320 5.13 26.82 -4.02
C GLY A 320 4.19 25.64 -3.71
N GLN A 321 4.47 24.43 -4.21
CA GLN A 321 3.76 23.22 -3.77
C GLN A 321 4.38 22.68 -2.48
N ARG A 322 3.56 22.57 -1.43
CA ARG A 322 4.03 22.09 -0.13
C ARG A 322 4.24 20.57 -0.09
N ARG A 323 3.40 19.83 -0.81
CA ARG A 323 3.49 18.37 -0.93
C ARG A 323 4.21 18.01 -2.21
N TYR A 324 5.24 17.17 -2.10
CA TYR A 324 5.81 16.46 -3.24
C TYR A 324 5.13 15.09 -3.35
N THR A 325 4.58 14.74 -4.52
CA THR A 325 3.84 13.48 -4.74
C THR A 325 4.66 12.39 -5.42
N ALA A 326 5.92 12.69 -5.78
CA ALA A 326 6.80 11.81 -6.53
C ALA A 326 6.15 11.32 -7.84
N GLY A 327 5.93 10.02 -8.00
CA GLY A 327 5.35 9.47 -9.22
C GLY A 327 3.82 9.46 -9.25
N TYR A 328 3.15 9.66 -8.11
CA TYR A 328 1.68 9.68 -8.02
C TYR A 328 1.10 10.93 -8.69
N GLN A 329 0.42 10.72 -9.82
CA GLN A 329 -0.14 11.77 -10.66
C GLN A 329 -1.52 11.35 -11.18
N PRO A 330 -2.48 12.28 -11.29
CA PRO A 330 -3.74 11.99 -11.95
C PRO A 330 -3.59 11.95 -13.46
N ASP A 331 -4.49 11.20 -14.09
CA ASP A 331 -4.63 11.15 -15.54
C ASP A 331 -5.10 12.48 -16.12
N GLY A 332 -4.98 12.59 -17.45
CA GLY A 332 -5.48 13.75 -18.19
C GLY A 332 -6.97 13.96 -17.94
N LYS A 333 -7.43 15.20 -17.90
CA LYS A 333 -8.87 15.46 -17.84
C LYS A 333 -9.27 16.61 -18.74
N GLU A 334 -10.47 16.50 -19.28
CA GLU A 334 -11.08 17.54 -20.11
C GLU A 334 -11.92 18.51 -19.25
N SER A 335 -12.62 17.98 -18.24
CA SER A 335 -13.49 18.78 -17.36
C SER A 335 -13.61 18.20 -15.94
N GLY A 336 -14.32 18.94 -15.09
CA GLY A 336 -14.71 18.54 -13.75
C GLY A 336 -13.55 18.22 -12.82
N ALA A 337 -13.82 17.26 -11.93
CA ALA A 337 -13.29 17.05 -10.58
C ALA A 337 -13.95 17.92 -9.50
N TYR A 338 -14.08 17.30 -8.33
CA TYR A 338 -14.33 17.98 -7.07
C TYR A 338 -13.22 18.98 -6.73
N VAL A 339 -13.53 19.95 -5.87
CA VAL A 339 -12.55 20.90 -5.32
C VAL A 339 -12.76 21.08 -3.83
N MET A 340 -11.71 21.48 -3.11
CA MET A 340 -11.82 21.79 -1.69
C MET A 340 -12.67 23.06 -1.47
N ASN A 341 -13.50 23.04 -0.42
CA ASN A 341 -14.36 24.14 0.02
C ASN A 341 -13.60 25.18 0.86
N TRP A 342 -12.41 25.57 0.43
CA TRP A 342 -11.68 26.68 1.06
C TRP A 342 -10.92 27.50 0.05
N GLN A 343 -10.83 28.80 0.34
CA GLN A 343 -9.99 29.76 -0.38
C GLN A 343 -8.59 29.78 0.20
N TRP A 344 -8.49 29.66 1.52
CA TRP A 344 -7.24 29.69 2.28
C TRP A 344 -7.28 28.70 3.42
N TYR A 345 -6.15 28.07 3.71
CA TYR A 345 -5.97 27.09 4.77
C TYR A 345 -4.68 27.36 5.54
N THR A 346 -4.79 27.42 6.87
CA THR A 346 -3.69 27.23 7.83
C THR A 346 -4.12 26.15 8.83
N PRO A 347 -3.19 25.54 9.60
CA PRO A 347 -3.57 24.55 10.61
C PRO A 347 -4.64 25.06 11.59
N GLU A 348 -4.63 26.36 11.88
CA GLU A 348 -5.48 26.99 12.89
C GLU A 348 -6.75 27.60 12.33
N THR A 349 -6.83 27.89 11.03
CA THR A 349 -7.95 28.63 10.42
C THR A 349 -8.17 28.23 8.96
N VAL A 350 -9.42 28.20 8.54
CA VAL A 350 -9.81 28.05 7.13
C VAL A 350 -10.81 29.13 6.74
N ILE A 351 -10.72 29.62 5.51
CA ILE A 351 -11.75 30.51 4.94
C ILE A 351 -12.55 29.67 3.95
N PRO A 352 -13.84 29.38 4.23
CA PRO A 352 -14.65 28.59 3.33
C PRO A 352 -14.71 29.23 1.94
N LYS A 353 -14.87 28.41 0.90
CA LYS A 353 -15.09 28.93 -0.46
C LYS A 353 -16.55 29.27 -0.70
N ARG A 354 -17.45 28.45 -0.16
CA ARG A 354 -18.90 28.57 -0.32
C ARG A 354 -19.62 28.22 0.97
N LEU A 355 -20.77 28.84 1.19
CA LEU A 355 -21.74 28.47 2.20
C LEU A 355 -22.90 27.76 1.53
N PRO A 356 -23.43 26.67 2.11
CA PRO A 356 -24.57 25.96 1.56
C PRO A 356 -25.81 26.82 1.58
N ASP A 357 -26.71 26.58 0.62
CA ASP A 357 -28.09 27.03 0.74
C ASP A 357 -28.79 26.19 1.83
N GLU A 358 -29.91 26.67 2.38
CA GLU A 358 -30.56 26.06 3.56
C GLU A 358 -30.84 24.56 3.37
N ASP A 359 -31.31 24.17 2.18
CA ASP A 359 -31.63 22.78 1.84
C ASP A 359 -30.39 21.88 1.74
N ASN A 360 -29.17 22.44 1.61
CA ASN A 360 -27.94 21.69 1.34
C ASN A 360 -26.99 21.62 2.56
N VAL A 361 -27.38 22.19 3.71
CA VAL A 361 -26.53 22.24 4.92
C VAL A 361 -26.12 20.85 5.42
N HIS A 362 -26.97 19.85 5.21
CA HIS A 362 -26.78 18.49 5.71
C HIS A 362 -25.92 17.60 4.79
N LEU A 363 -25.55 18.08 3.60
CA LEU A 363 -24.84 17.26 2.63
C LEU A 363 -23.35 17.10 2.98
N ASN A 364 -22.86 15.86 2.93
CA ASN A 364 -21.44 15.53 3.09
C ASN A 364 -20.58 16.06 1.94
N VAL A 365 -21.19 16.28 0.78
CA VAL A 365 -20.60 16.90 -0.41
C VAL A 365 -21.50 18.04 -0.86
N LEU A 366 -20.94 19.24 -0.95
CA LEU A 366 -21.73 20.42 -1.26
C LEU A 366 -21.76 20.67 -2.79
N PRO A 367 -22.93 20.69 -3.44
CA PRO A 367 -23.04 21.11 -4.83
C PRO A 367 -22.65 22.58 -5.02
N TRP A 368 -21.88 22.88 -6.07
CA TRP A 368 -21.44 24.23 -6.39
C TRP A 368 -22.60 25.21 -6.60
N PHE A 369 -23.68 24.77 -7.24
CA PHE A 369 -24.86 25.58 -7.53
C PHE A 369 -25.99 25.45 -6.50
N GLY A 370 -25.83 24.61 -5.48
CA GLY A 370 -26.66 24.58 -4.28
C GLY A 370 -25.97 25.27 -3.09
N SER A 371 -25.11 26.23 -3.40
CA SER A 371 -24.35 27.01 -2.44
C SER A 371 -24.05 28.38 -3.01
N THR A 372 -23.67 29.32 -2.14
CA THR A 372 -23.27 30.68 -2.52
C THR A 372 -21.82 30.96 -2.14
N PRO A 373 -21.10 31.84 -2.87
CA PRO A 373 -19.75 32.24 -2.50
C PRO A 373 -19.69 32.74 -1.05
N TYR A 374 -18.64 32.34 -0.33
CA TYR A 374 -18.46 32.73 1.06
C TYR A 374 -18.33 34.25 1.19
N HIS A 375 -19.18 34.83 2.04
CA HIS A 375 -19.06 36.21 2.50
C HIS A 375 -19.23 36.23 4.01
N LYS A 376 -18.27 36.82 4.73
CA LYS A 376 -18.30 36.89 6.20
C LYS A 376 -19.61 37.47 6.77
N LYS A 377 -20.23 38.43 6.08
CA LYS A 377 -21.52 39.03 6.49
C LYS A 377 -22.72 38.07 6.40
N LYS A 378 -22.61 37.00 5.62
CA LYS A 378 -23.65 35.96 5.43
C LYS A 378 -23.39 34.71 6.28
N ASP A 379 -22.26 34.65 6.97
CA ASP A 379 -21.88 33.52 7.80
C ASP A 379 -22.55 33.62 9.17
N MET A 380 -23.81 33.18 9.22
CA MET A 380 -24.65 33.17 10.42
C MET A 380 -24.58 31.84 11.19
N PHE A 381 -23.64 30.96 10.84
CA PHE A 381 -23.50 29.66 11.49
C PHE A 381 -23.02 29.81 12.93
N VAL A 382 -23.68 29.09 13.84
CA VAL A 382 -23.30 29.04 15.26
C VAL A 382 -22.06 28.16 15.45
N PRO A 383 -21.21 28.43 16.46
CA PRO A 383 -20.15 27.52 16.85
C PRO A 383 -20.65 26.08 17.03
N GLY A 384 -19.88 25.11 16.54
CA GLY A 384 -20.28 23.70 16.46
C GLY A 384 -20.88 23.27 15.13
N SER A 385 -21.34 24.22 14.29
CA SER A 385 -21.80 23.91 12.93
C SER A 385 -20.69 23.29 12.09
N LYS A 386 -21.05 22.38 11.18
CA LYS A 386 -20.11 21.74 10.25
C LYS A 386 -20.47 22.08 8.81
N LEU A 387 -19.45 22.21 7.96
CA LEU A 387 -19.59 22.32 6.51
C LEU A 387 -18.76 21.24 5.82
N SER A 388 -19.26 20.78 4.68
CA SER A 388 -18.49 19.93 3.79
C SER A 388 -17.21 20.63 3.32
N SER A 389 -16.11 19.86 3.30
CA SER A 389 -14.85 20.31 2.69
C SER A 389 -14.78 20.06 1.19
N ILE A 390 -15.76 19.38 0.61
CA ILE A 390 -15.78 18.97 -0.79
C ILE A 390 -16.88 19.69 -1.53
N LEU A 391 -16.53 20.27 -2.67
CA LEU A 391 -17.46 20.86 -3.61
C LEU A 391 -17.50 20.04 -4.90
N TYR A 392 -18.70 19.60 -5.29
CA TYR A 392 -18.93 19.07 -6.63
C TYR A 392 -19.29 20.22 -7.58
N ARG A 393 -18.57 20.29 -8.69
CA ARG A 393 -18.88 21.23 -9.78
C ARG A 393 -19.96 20.62 -10.69
N SER A 394 -20.37 21.35 -11.73
CA SER A 394 -21.42 20.89 -12.67
C SER A 394 -21.14 19.54 -13.32
N ASN A 395 -19.86 19.16 -13.44
CA ASN A 395 -19.43 17.99 -14.19
C ASN A 395 -18.71 17.00 -13.27
N ARG A 396 -18.83 15.72 -13.60
CA ARG A 396 -18.00 14.62 -13.08
C ARG A 396 -16.62 14.66 -13.75
N PHE A 397 -15.77 13.66 -13.54
CA PHE A 397 -14.56 13.55 -14.37
C PHE A 397 -14.96 13.33 -15.83
N GLU A 398 -14.23 13.96 -16.76
CA GLU A 398 -14.35 13.79 -18.21
C GLU A 398 -12.96 13.60 -18.82
N GLY A 399 -12.87 12.81 -19.89
CA GLY A 399 -11.61 12.39 -20.53
C GLY A 399 -10.99 11.16 -19.86
N ASP A 400 -9.70 10.95 -20.12
CA ASP A 400 -8.83 9.86 -19.62
C ASP A 400 -9.09 9.51 -18.15
N ARG A 401 -9.07 10.51 -17.26
CA ARG A 401 -9.33 10.37 -15.82
C ARG A 401 -10.71 9.82 -15.41
N ALA A 402 -11.63 9.70 -16.35
CA ALA A 402 -13.02 9.28 -16.14
C ALA A 402 -13.28 7.82 -16.56
N ASP A 403 -12.28 7.09 -17.06
CA ASP A 403 -12.46 5.81 -17.73
C ASP A 403 -12.93 4.67 -16.80
N VAL A 404 -12.76 4.84 -15.49
CA VAL A 404 -13.20 3.85 -14.48
C VAL A 404 -14.52 4.27 -13.84
N ARG A 405 -15.59 3.53 -14.13
CA ARG A 405 -16.85 3.65 -13.40
C ARG A 405 -16.77 2.83 -12.13
N ALA A 406 -17.30 3.38 -11.04
CA ALA A 406 -17.22 2.74 -9.73
C ALA A 406 -18.34 3.18 -8.80
N ARG A 407 -18.91 2.23 -8.04
CA ARG A 407 -19.85 2.55 -6.96
C ARG A 407 -19.69 1.55 -5.84
N GLY A 408 -19.64 2.08 -4.62
CA GLY A 408 -19.52 1.27 -3.41
C GLY A 408 -20.64 1.55 -2.42
N SER A 409 -21.05 0.50 -1.71
CA SER A 409 -21.93 0.55 -0.56
C SER A 409 -21.23 -0.09 0.64
N TRP A 410 -21.52 0.41 1.84
CA TRP A 410 -21.04 -0.20 3.08
C TRP A 410 -22.21 -0.81 3.81
N ASP A 411 -22.03 -2.05 4.27
CA ASP A 411 -22.97 -2.73 5.15
C ASP A 411 -22.20 -3.60 6.15
N SER A 412 -22.60 -3.50 7.42
CA SER A 412 -22.19 -4.43 8.49
C SER A 412 -20.68 -4.73 8.56
N GLY A 413 -19.84 -3.71 8.44
CA GLY A 413 -18.38 -3.86 8.54
C GLY A 413 -17.69 -4.26 7.23
N ILE A 414 -18.39 -4.19 6.11
CA ILE A 414 -17.87 -4.56 4.78
C ILE A 414 -18.24 -3.47 3.78
N TRP A 415 -17.24 -2.96 3.08
CA TRP A 415 -17.46 -2.24 1.84
C TRP A 415 -17.61 -3.24 0.69
N THR A 416 -18.62 -3.06 -0.14
CA THR A 416 -18.80 -3.70 -1.44
C THR A 416 -18.63 -2.64 -2.52
N LEU A 417 -17.72 -2.86 -3.45
CA LEU A 417 -17.40 -1.95 -4.54
C LEU A 417 -17.48 -2.68 -5.88
N GLU A 418 -18.23 -2.11 -6.80
CA GLU A 418 -18.25 -2.52 -8.20
C GLU A 418 -17.46 -1.53 -9.05
N LEU A 419 -16.63 -2.07 -9.93
CA LEU A 419 -15.78 -1.32 -10.85
C LEU A 419 -15.95 -1.88 -12.26
N VAL A 420 -15.94 -1.01 -13.26
CA VAL A 420 -15.83 -1.41 -14.66
C VAL A 420 -14.92 -0.48 -15.43
N ARG A 421 -14.10 -1.06 -16.31
CA ARG A 421 -13.28 -0.35 -17.29
C ARG A 421 -13.20 -1.15 -18.59
N LYS A 422 -13.05 -0.46 -19.71
CA LYS A 422 -12.71 -1.08 -21.00
C LYS A 422 -11.41 -1.85 -20.92
N HIS A 423 -11.28 -2.94 -21.67
CA HIS A 423 -10.04 -3.71 -21.77
C HIS A 423 -8.85 -2.84 -22.19
N ASN A 424 -9.10 -1.93 -23.13
CA ASN A 424 -8.12 -0.96 -23.60
C ASN A 424 -8.82 0.39 -23.79
N THR A 425 -8.34 1.41 -23.07
CA THR A 425 -8.82 2.79 -23.15
C THR A 425 -8.13 3.57 -24.28
N GLY A 426 -6.95 3.11 -24.71
CA GLY A 426 -6.07 3.81 -25.64
C GLY A 426 -5.20 4.88 -24.97
N SER A 427 -5.30 5.06 -23.66
CA SER A 427 -4.46 5.98 -22.90
C SER A 427 -3.01 5.52 -22.83
N LEU A 428 -2.09 6.48 -22.74
CA LEU A 428 -0.68 6.21 -22.46
C LEU A 428 -0.40 5.98 -20.98
N HIS A 429 -1.37 6.32 -20.11
CA HIS A 429 -1.25 6.15 -18.67
C HIS A 429 -1.93 4.89 -18.15
N ASP A 430 -2.73 4.23 -19.00
CA ASP A 430 -3.46 3.02 -18.62
C ASP A 430 -2.75 1.73 -19.01
N VAL A 431 -2.93 0.72 -18.17
CA VAL A 431 -2.47 -0.64 -18.45
C VAL A 431 -3.64 -1.44 -19.04
N PRO A 432 -3.48 -2.08 -20.22
CA PRO A 432 -4.52 -2.97 -20.75
C PRO A 432 -4.89 -4.08 -19.77
N LEU A 433 -6.19 -4.40 -19.70
CA LEU A 433 -6.70 -5.52 -18.92
C LEU A 433 -6.70 -6.75 -19.82
N GLU A 434 -5.67 -7.57 -19.68
CA GLU A 434 -5.46 -8.80 -20.44
C GLU A 434 -4.89 -9.90 -19.54
N SER A 435 -4.87 -11.13 -20.05
CA SER A 435 -4.25 -12.25 -19.32
C SER A 435 -2.77 -11.95 -19.05
N GLY A 436 -2.35 -12.00 -17.80
CA GLY A 436 -1.01 -11.63 -17.36
C GLY A 436 -0.90 -10.25 -16.71
N THR A 437 -1.91 -9.39 -16.83
CA THR A 437 -1.93 -8.10 -16.12
C THR A 437 -1.97 -8.33 -14.61
N CYS A 438 -1.06 -7.68 -13.90
CA CYS A 438 -0.88 -7.82 -12.47
C CYS A 438 -1.59 -6.72 -11.68
N MET A 439 -2.28 -7.11 -10.60
CA MET A 439 -3.09 -6.22 -9.77
C MET A 439 -2.65 -6.22 -8.30
N TRP A 440 -2.63 -5.03 -7.70
CA TRP A 440 -2.48 -4.83 -6.25
C TRP A 440 -3.66 -4.04 -5.71
N PHE A 441 -4.00 -4.31 -4.45
CA PHE A 441 -5.18 -3.77 -3.79
C PHE A 441 -4.75 -3.15 -2.46
N SER A 442 -5.30 -2.00 -2.12
CA SER A 442 -4.97 -1.27 -0.90
C SER A 442 -6.20 -0.58 -0.34
N ALA A 443 -6.61 -0.96 0.87
CA ALA A 443 -7.74 -0.37 1.57
C ALA A 443 -7.25 0.73 2.53
N PHE A 444 -8.08 1.76 2.71
CA PHE A 444 -7.82 2.85 3.64
C PHE A 444 -9.06 2.99 4.54
N ASP A 445 -8.88 2.79 5.85
CA ASP A 445 -9.87 3.13 6.87
C ASP A 445 -9.49 4.49 7.45
N HIS A 446 -10.31 5.49 7.16
CA HIS A 446 -10.14 6.82 7.73
C HIS A 446 -8.74 7.44 7.52
N ALA A 447 -8.08 7.15 6.39
CA ALA A 447 -6.66 7.46 6.24
C ALA A 447 -6.31 8.17 4.93
N GLN A 448 -5.56 9.27 5.02
CA GLN A 448 -5.06 9.97 3.84
C GLN A 448 -4.05 9.14 3.05
N VAL A 449 -3.09 8.52 3.75
CA VAL A 449 -1.97 7.78 3.12
C VAL A 449 -1.68 6.41 3.74
N ALA A 450 -2.25 6.08 4.91
CA ALA A 450 -1.90 4.88 5.67
C ALA A 450 -2.74 3.66 5.25
N HIS A 451 -2.59 3.21 4.00
CA HIS A 451 -3.30 2.05 3.48
C HIS A 451 -2.72 0.71 3.91
N THR A 452 -3.55 -0.33 3.81
CA THR A 452 -3.08 -1.71 3.84
C THR A 452 -2.28 -2.05 2.58
N ARG A 453 -1.45 -3.09 2.66
CA ARG A 453 -0.58 -3.56 1.57
C ARG A 453 -0.45 -5.08 1.59
N HIS A 454 0.00 -5.62 0.47
CA HIS A 454 0.37 -7.02 0.30
C HIS A 454 1.52 -7.13 -0.72
N ILE A 455 2.25 -8.24 -0.71
CA ILE A 455 3.48 -8.40 -1.50
C ILE A 455 3.20 -8.98 -2.89
N ARG A 456 2.40 -10.05 -2.95
CA ARG A 456 2.17 -10.84 -4.18
C ARG A 456 0.99 -10.27 -4.97
N PRO A 457 1.14 -9.92 -6.25
CA PRO A 457 0.02 -9.47 -7.05
C PRO A 457 -1.01 -10.58 -7.29
N ALA A 458 -2.21 -10.18 -7.69
CA ALA A 458 -3.14 -11.05 -8.40
C ALA A 458 -2.84 -10.98 -9.91
N ILE A 459 -2.72 -12.11 -10.59
CA ILE A 459 -2.55 -12.15 -12.06
C ILE A 459 -3.90 -12.38 -12.73
N LEU A 460 -4.34 -11.45 -13.57
CA LEU A 460 -5.56 -11.64 -14.35
C LEU A 460 -5.43 -12.82 -15.32
N ARG A 461 -6.46 -13.68 -15.35
CA ARG A 461 -6.58 -14.75 -16.33
C ARG A 461 -7.96 -14.74 -16.95
N TYR A 462 -8.02 -14.30 -18.21
CA TYR A 462 -9.22 -14.37 -19.04
C TYR A 462 -9.43 -15.79 -19.56
N PRO A 463 -10.69 -16.20 -19.83
CA PRO A 463 -10.95 -17.45 -20.51
C PRO A 463 -10.32 -17.41 -21.91
N LEU A 464 -9.79 -18.56 -22.35
CA LEU A 464 -9.19 -18.75 -23.68
C LEU A 464 -10.22 -18.62 -24.80
#